data_AF-A0A1F9R8Y9-F1
#
_entry.id   AF-A0A1F9R8Y9-F1
#
_cell.length_a   1.000
_cell.length_b   1.000
_cell.length_c   1.000
_cell.angle_alpha   90.00
_cell.angle_beta   90.00
_cell.angle_gamma   90.00
#
_symmetry.space_group_name_H-M   'P 1'
#
loop_
_entity.id
_entity.type
_entity.pdbx_description
1 polymer ?
#
loop_
_entity_poly.entity_id
_entity_poly.type
_entity_poly.pdbx_seq_one_letter_code
_entity_poly.pdbx_strand_id
1 'polypeptide(L)'
;MKRFPDYLAALSRVNGLGQAVQWLFYPGMLFSSRDKWWGDFGIRSSAHEGIDITYYRTLQGRICCFDDAILVPAMEDGRIINICDDFLGRTLVVDPEKESSGGTRVVFTYAHILPQSRLTLGRRIRKNEIIARVCDTRKNPQLPPHLHFSCFEVEKGVLPETLNWTLFSKDRAVKGINPVFL
;
A
#
# COMPACT_ATOMS: atom_id res chain seq x y z
N MET A 1 -6.99 -5.95 18.19
CA MET A 1 -7.35 -6.30 16.80
C MET A 1 -6.07 -6.28 15.97
N LYS A 2 -5.88 -7.20 15.02
CA LYS A 2 -4.71 -7.21 14.13
C LYS A 2 -5.08 -6.42 12.87
N ARG A 3 -4.54 -5.21 12.65
CA ARG A 3 -5.06 -4.32 11.59
C ARG A 3 -4.74 -4.85 10.20
N PHE A 4 -3.55 -5.40 9.98
CA PHE A 4 -3.14 -5.85 8.64
C PHE A 4 -3.85 -7.12 8.14
N PRO A 5 -4.04 -8.19 8.94
CA PRO A 5 -4.90 -9.30 8.55
C PRO A 5 -6.35 -8.89 8.24
N ASP A 6 -6.91 -7.95 9.02
CA ASP A 6 -8.26 -7.41 8.77
C ASP A 6 -8.31 -6.66 7.43
N TYR A 7 -7.22 -5.95 7.08
CA TYR A 7 -7.09 -5.24 5.81
C TYR A 7 -7.03 -6.21 4.62
N LEU A 8 -6.24 -7.28 4.73
CA LEU A 8 -6.18 -8.35 3.74
C LEU A 8 -7.54 -9.04 3.56
N ALA A 9 -8.30 -9.22 4.65
CA ALA A 9 -9.68 -9.73 4.56
C ALA A 9 -10.62 -8.76 3.85
N ALA A 10 -10.48 -7.45 4.09
CA ALA A 10 -11.26 -6.41 3.40
C ALA A 10 -10.98 -6.38 1.89
N LEU A 11 -9.69 -6.46 1.50
CA LEU A 11 -9.25 -6.58 0.11
C LEU A 11 -9.88 -7.79 -0.58
N SER A 12 -9.84 -8.96 0.06
CA SER A 12 -10.47 -10.19 -0.47
C SER A 12 -11.98 -10.03 -0.66
N ARG A 13 -12.67 -9.53 0.38
CA ARG A 13 -14.12 -9.37 0.37
C ARG A 13 -14.60 -8.42 -0.72
N VAL A 14 -13.96 -7.26 -0.85
CA VAL A 14 -14.45 -6.23 -1.79
C VAL A 14 -14.21 -6.59 -3.26
N ASN A 15 -13.20 -7.44 -3.52
CA ASN A 15 -12.90 -7.93 -4.85
C ASN A 15 -13.53 -9.30 -5.15
N GLY A 16 -14.29 -9.87 -4.21
CA GLY A 16 -14.92 -11.17 -4.42
C GLY A 16 -13.93 -12.31 -4.67
N LEU A 17 -12.74 -12.27 -4.08
CA LEU A 17 -11.67 -13.24 -4.36
C LEU A 17 -11.97 -14.66 -3.84
N GLY A 18 -13.03 -14.82 -3.04
CA GLY A 18 -13.49 -16.07 -2.45
C GLY A 18 -13.74 -15.96 -0.94
N GLN A 19 -14.39 -16.97 -0.36
CA GLN A 19 -14.71 -17.00 1.09
C GLN A 19 -13.47 -17.14 1.98
N ALA A 20 -12.40 -17.76 1.46
CA ALA A 20 -11.11 -17.84 2.10
C ALA A 20 -10.02 -17.81 1.03
N VAL A 21 -9.06 -16.89 1.20
CA VAL A 21 -7.86 -16.81 0.35
C VAL A 21 -6.63 -16.86 1.24
N GLN A 22 -5.62 -17.56 0.76
CA GLN A 22 -4.29 -17.53 1.36
C GLN A 22 -3.45 -16.52 0.60
N TRP A 23 -3.07 -15.42 1.25
CA TRP A 23 -2.16 -14.43 0.67
C TRP A 23 -0.75 -15.01 0.56
N LEU A 24 -0.10 -14.84 -0.59
CA LEU A 24 1.21 -15.38 -0.89
C LEU A 24 2.18 -14.22 -1.13
N PHE A 25 3.31 -14.25 -0.43
CA PHE A 25 4.34 -13.22 -0.53
C PHE A 25 5.68 -13.86 -0.89
N TYR A 26 6.29 -13.41 -1.97
CA TYR A 26 7.69 -13.70 -2.25
C TYR A 26 8.59 -12.90 -1.29
N PRO A 27 9.81 -13.37 -0.97
CA PRO A 27 10.70 -12.65 -0.06
C PRO A 27 10.95 -11.18 -0.46
N GLY A 28 11.06 -10.88 -1.76
CA GLY A 28 11.24 -9.52 -2.27
C GLY A 28 10.04 -8.57 -2.12
N MET A 29 8.87 -9.09 -1.76
CA MET A 29 7.65 -8.30 -1.52
C MET A 29 7.56 -7.77 -0.10
N LEU A 30 8.38 -8.30 0.81
CA LEU A 30 8.26 -8.04 2.24
C LEU A 30 8.98 -6.75 2.61
N PHE A 31 8.54 -6.15 3.73
CA PHE A 31 9.17 -4.97 4.31
C PHE A 31 10.65 -5.22 4.62
N SER A 32 11.49 -4.21 4.38
CA SER A 32 12.95 -4.24 4.51
C SER A 32 13.67 -5.24 3.60
N SER A 33 12.97 -5.92 2.70
CA SER A 33 13.64 -6.81 1.75
C SER A 33 14.49 -6.02 0.76
N ARG A 34 15.69 -6.52 0.47
CA ARG A 34 16.53 -5.99 -0.61
C ARG A 34 16.37 -6.76 -1.91
N ASP A 35 15.63 -7.85 -1.91
CA ASP A 35 15.39 -8.63 -3.11
C ASP A 35 14.29 -7.97 -3.95
N LYS A 36 14.45 -8.02 -5.28
CA LYS A 36 13.33 -7.82 -6.19
C LYS A 36 12.56 -9.14 -6.31
N TRP A 37 11.25 -9.05 -6.37
CA TRP A 37 10.38 -10.20 -6.67
C TRP A 37 9.87 -10.17 -8.12
N TRP A 38 10.33 -9.20 -8.91
CA TRP A 38 9.93 -8.93 -10.28
C TRP A 38 11.15 -8.75 -11.16
N GLY A 39 10.95 -8.79 -12.48
CA GLY A 39 12.02 -8.54 -13.45
C GLY A 39 13.14 -9.56 -13.39
N ASP A 40 14.35 -9.08 -13.10
CA ASP A 40 15.57 -9.88 -13.00
C ASP A 40 15.74 -10.61 -11.66
N PHE A 41 14.81 -10.41 -10.70
CA PHE A 41 14.93 -10.90 -9.33
C PHE A 41 16.25 -10.50 -8.65
N GLY A 42 16.86 -9.40 -9.08
CA GLY A 42 18.11 -8.88 -8.55
C GLY A 42 17.95 -8.15 -7.21
N ILE A 43 18.96 -7.37 -6.85
CA ILE A 43 18.99 -6.61 -5.59
C ILE A 43 18.57 -5.15 -5.83
N ARG A 44 17.74 -4.62 -4.94
CA ARG A 44 17.32 -3.21 -4.89
C ARG A 44 18.42 -2.35 -4.26
N SER A 45 18.54 -1.11 -4.73
CA SER A 45 19.46 -0.11 -4.13
C SER A 45 19.02 0.35 -2.74
N SER A 46 17.71 0.32 -2.47
CA SER A 46 17.08 0.61 -1.17
C SER A 46 16.29 -0.60 -0.69
N ALA A 47 16.16 -0.72 0.64
CA ALA A 47 15.30 -1.72 1.23
C ALA A 47 13.83 -1.37 0.96
N HIS A 48 13.00 -2.40 0.78
CA HIS A 48 11.60 -2.24 0.43
C HIS A 48 10.80 -1.59 1.58
N GLU A 49 10.19 -0.45 1.31
CA GLU A 49 9.59 0.42 2.34
C GLU A 49 8.22 -0.06 2.84
N GLY A 50 7.62 -1.04 2.16
CA GLY A 50 6.26 -1.54 2.42
C GLY A 50 6.09 -3.02 2.13
N ILE A 51 4.86 -3.42 1.87
CA ILE A 51 4.49 -4.78 1.44
C ILE A 51 3.76 -4.70 0.11
N ASP A 52 4.22 -5.52 -0.84
CA ASP A 52 3.54 -5.69 -2.12
C ASP A 52 2.50 -6.82 -2.01
N ILE A 53 1.25 -6.51 -2.32
CA ILE A 53 0.11 -7.43 -2.25
C ILE A 53 -0.39 -7.71 -3.67
N THR A 54 -0.36 -8.98 -4.09
CA THR A 54 -0.82 -9.38 -5.43
C THR A 54 -1.19 -10.86 -5.55
N TYR A 55 -0.37 -11.78 -5.04
CA TYR A 55 -0.63 -13.21 -5.21
C TYR A 55 -1.48 -13.76 -4.07
N TYR A 56 -2.43 -14.62 -4.44
CA TYR A 56 -3.27 -15.32 -3.50
C TYR A 56 -3.63 -16.70 -4.02
N ARG A 57 -3.94 -17.62 -3.11
CA ARG A 57 -4.45 -18.95 -3.40
C ARG A 57 -5.90 -19.06 -2.97
N THR A 58 -6.75 -19.50 -3.88
CA THR A 58 -8.17 -19.78 -3.62
C THR A 58 -8.35 -21.13 -2.90
N LEU A 59 -9.56 -21.42 -2.40
CA LEU A 59 -9.90 -22.70 -1.78
C LEU A 59 -9.68 -23.91 -2.72
N GLN A 60 -9.82 -23.70 -4.03
CA GLN A 60 -9.57 -24.73 -5.05
C GLN A 60 -8.06 -24.98 -5.30
N GLY A 61 -7.18 -24.32 -4.54
CA GLY A 61 -5.72 -24.45 -4.66
C GLY A 61 -5.11 -23.67 -5.82
N ARG A 62 -5.93 -22.99 -6.64
CA ARG A 62 -5.44 -22.15 -7.76
C ARG A 62 -4.74 -20.91 -7.20
N ILE A 63 -3.51 -20.68 -7.66
CA ILE A 63 -2.76 -19.44 -7.46
C ILE A 63 -3.25 -18.42 -8.50
N CYS A 64 -3.61 -17.25 -8.01
CA CYS A 64 -4.06 -16.11 -8.79
C CYS A 64 -3.15 -14.91 -8.50
N CYS A 65 -3.12 -13.97 -9.44
CA CYS A 65 -2.49 -12.66 -9.27
C CYS A 65 -3.52 -11.56 -9.48
N PHE A 66 -3.23 -10.37 -8.97
CA PHE A 66 -4.05 -9.20 -9.25
C PHE A 66 -4.04 -8.82 -10.74
N ASP A 67 -5.13 -8.20 -11.16
CA ASP A 67 -5.26 -7.42 -12.39
C ASP A 67 -5.50 -5.93 -12.05
N ASP A 68 -5.75 -5.11 -13.07
CA ASP A 68 -6.01 -3.66 -12.92
C ASP A 68 -7.48 -3.33 -12.55
N ALA A 69 -8.31 -4.36 -12.32
CA ALA A 69 -9.67 -4.23 -11.81
C ALA A 69 -9.73 -4.30 -10.29
N ILE A 70 -8.64 -4.73 -9.62
CA ILE A 70 -8.58 -4.85 -8.16
C ILE A 70 -8.82 -3.50 -7.49
N LEU A 71 -9.89 -3.44 -6.71
CA LEU A 71 -10.29 -2.32 -5.88
C LEU A 71 -9.48 -2.29 -4.58
N VAL A 72 -9.09 -1.09 -4.18
CA VAL A 72 -8.32 -0.83 -2.97
C VAL A 72 -9.22 -0.12 -1.95
N PRO A 73 -9.61 -0.80 -0.86
CA PRO A 73 -10.31 -0.17 0.25
C PRO A 73 -9.36 0.63 1.15
N ALA A 74 -9.88 1.59 1.90
CA ALA A 74 -9.14 2.22 2.99
C ALA A 74 -8.96 1.25 4.17
N MET A 75 -7.75 1.17 4.70
CA MET A 75 -7.43 0.32 5.85
C MET A 75 -8.14 0.78 7.14
N GLU A 76 -8.21 2.10 7.37
CA GLU A 76 -8.87 2.72 8.51
C GLU A 76 -9.53 4.06 8.13
N ASP A 77 -10.31 4.61 9.07
CA ASP A 77 -10.81 5.98 9.00
C ASP A 77 -9.63 6.95 9.00
N GLY A 78 -9.67 7.95 8.13
CA GLY A 78 -8.56 8.87 7.97
C GLY A 78 -8.86 10.05 7.08
N ARG A 79 -7.83 10.86 6.85
CA ARG A 79 -7.88 12.01 5.94
C ARG A 79 -6.81 11.86 4.87
N ILE A 80 -7.18 12.12 3.62
CA ILE A 80 -6.21 12.21 2.53
C ILE A 80 -5.42 13.50 2.71
N ILE A 81 -4.11 13.37 2.92
CA ILE A 81 -3.22 14.52 3.15
C ILE A 81 -2.29 14.79 1.97
N ASN A 82 -2.01 13.79 1.13
CA ASN A 82 -1.29 14.00 -0.12
C ASN A 82 -1.74 13.01 -1.21
N ILE A 83 -1.55 13.42 -2.47
CA ILE A 83 -1.67 12.59 -3.66
C ILE A 83 -0.48 12.95 -4.55
N CYS A 84 0.37 11.99 -4.87
CA CYS A 84 1.56 12.23 -5.68
C CYS A 84 1.75 11.15 -6.74
N ASP A 85 2.48 11.47 -7.81
CA ASP A 85 2.85 10.48 -8.81
C ASP A 85 3.92 9.52 -8.25
N ASP A 86 3.85 8.26 -8.67
CA ASP A 86 4.86 7.25 -8.39
C ASP A 86 5.32 6.57 -9.69
N PHE A 87 6.19 5.57 -9.58
CA PHE A 87 6.82 4.97 -10.76
C PHE A 87 5.86 4.14 -11.65
N LEU A 88 4.66 3.79 -11.18
CA LEU A 88 3.64 3.07 -11.97
C LEU A 88 2.33 3.83 -12.13
N GLY A 89 1.94 4.63 -11.15
CA GLY A 89 0.67 5.33 -11.13
C GLY A 89 0.74 6.47 -10.15
N ARG A 90 -0.13 6.43 -9.13
CA ARG A 90 -0.19 7.44 -8.07
C ARG A 90 -0.19 6.80 -6.71
N THR A 91 0.25 7.58 -5.74
CA THR A 91 0.22 7.25 -4.31
C THR A 91 -0.77 8.14 -3.57
N LEU A 92 -1.63 7.52 -2.76
CA LEU A 92 -2.44 8.22 -1.76
C LEU A 92 -1.74 8.16 -0.40
N VAL A 93 -1.63 9.31 0.26
CA VAL A 93 -1.13 9.41 1.64
C VAL A 93 -2.28 9.76 2.57
N VAL A 94 -2.49 8.92 3.58
CA VAL A 94 -3.59 9.01 4.54
C VAL A 94 -3.06 9.20 5.95
N ASP A 95 -3.59 10.21 6.63
CA ASP A 95 -3.43 10.44 8.07
C ASP A 95 -4.61 9.76 8.81
N PRO A 96 -4.40 8.63 9.51
CA PRO A 96 -5.46 7.93 10.23
C PRO A 96 -5.94 8.74 11.44
N GLU A 97 -7.26 8.73 11.71
CA GLU A 97 -7.86 9.61 12.75
C GLU A 97 -7.43 9.26 14.20
N LYS A 98 -6.79 8.11 14.45
CA LYS A 98 -6.56 7.55 15.80
C LYS A 98 -5.12 7.55 16.31
N GLU A 99 -4.14 8.10 15.58
CA GLU A 99 -2.72 7.92 15.90
C GLU A 99 -1.99 9.27 15.97
N SER A 100 -2.16 10.01 17.07
CA SER A 100 -1.44 11.29 17.23
C SER A 100 -1.12 11.65 18.68
N SER A 101 -0.39 10.81 19.42
CA SER A 101 0.26 11.20 20.68
C SER A 101 1.70 11.65 20.43
N GLY A 102 2.07 12.87 20.86
CA GLY A 102 3.45 13.38 20.73
C GLY A 102 3.71 14.23 19.48
N GLY A 103 5.00 14.38 19.12
CA GLY A 103 5.48 15.20 18.00
C GLY A 103 5.49 14.52 16.63
N THR A 104 5.15 13.23 16.56
CA THR A 104 5.09 12.43 15.33
C THR A 104 3.65 12.01 15.00
N ARG A 105 3.44 11.57 13.76
CA ARG A 105 2.21 10.93 13.28
C ARG A 105 2.57 9.72 12.45
N VAL A 106 1.68 8.74 12.41
CA VAL A 106 1.79 7.59 11.51
C VAL A 106 0.96 7.86 10.26
N VAL A 107 1.52 7.67 9.08
CA VAL A 107 0.80 7.81 7.81
C VAL A 107 0.77 6.49 7.05
N PHE A 108 -0.34 6.23 6.36
CA PHE A 108 -0.49 5.09 5.47
C PHE A 108 -0.34 5.53 4.01
N THR A 109 0.41 4.79 3.23
CA THR A 109 0.59 5.04 1.79
C THR A 109 0.05 3.87 0.98
N TYR A 110 -0.76 4.20 -0.03
CA TYR A 110 -1.29 3.24 -1.00
C TYR A 110 -0.72 3.63 -2.36
N ALA A 111 0.19 2.84 -2.90
CA ALA A 111 0.93 3.17 -4.11
C ALA A 111 0.68 2.17 -5.23
N HIS A 112 1.03 2.59 -6.45
CA HIS A 112 0.73 1.89 -7.70
C HIS A 112 -0.77 1.74 -7.91
N ILE A 113 -1.49 2.82 -7.62
CA ILE A 113 -2.94 2.87 -7.73
C ILE A 113 -3.40 3.97 -8.69
N LEU A 114 -4.66 3.86 -9.08
CA LEU A 114 -5.46 4.89 -9.70
C LEU A 114 -6.53 5.34 -8.69
N PRO A 115 -6.30 6.46 -7.97
CA PRO A 115 -7.27 7.02 -7.04
C PRO A 115 -8.62 7.27 -7.71
N GLN A 116 -9.71 7.08 -6.98
CA GLN A 116 -11.03 7.48 -7.46
C GLN A 116 -11.07 8.98 -7.75
N SER A 117 -11.70 9.38 -8.86
CA SER A 117 -11.76 10.77 -9.34
C SER A 117 -12.31 11.78 -8.33
N ARG A 118 -13.19 11.32 -7.44
CA ARG A 118 -13.82 12.13 -6.37
C ARG A 118 -12.94 12.30 -5.12
N LEU A 119 -11.73 11.74 -5.08
CA LEU A 119 -10.83 11.92 -3.96
C LEU A 119 -10.01 13.20 -4.15
N THR A 120 -10.12 14.08 -3.17
CA THR A 120 -9.39 15.34 -3.11
C THR A 120 -8.62 15.42 -1.80
N LEU A 121 -7.58 16.27 -1.77
CA LEU A 121 -6.88 16.58 -0.53
C LEU A 121 -7.86 17.08 0.55
N GLY A 122 -7.57 16.70 1.79
CA GLY A 122 -8.38 17.03 2.96
C GLY A 122 -9.67 16.19 3.09
N ARG A 123 -10.05 15.37 2.11
CA ARG A 123 -11.23 14.53 2.21
C ARG A 123 -11.07 13.47 3.30
N ARG A 124 -12.11 13.29 4.11
CA ARG A 124 -12.21 12.15 5.04
C ARG A 124 -12.64 10.89 4.29
N ILE A 125 -12.03 9.77 4.66
CA ILE A 125 -12.34 8.43 4.16
C ILE A 125 -12.74 7.54 5.34
N ARG A 126 -13.58 6.55 5.08
CA ARG A 126 -13.98 5.54 6.08
C ARG A 126 -13.27 4.22 5.83
N LYS A 127 -13.00 3.47 6.89
CA LYS A 127 -12.54 2.08 6.82
C LYS A 127 -13.42 1.28 5.86
N ASN A 128 -12.79 0.51 4.97
CA ASN A 128 -13.40 -0.24 3.88
C ASN A 128 -14.01 0.59 2.73
N GLU A 129 -13.97 1.92 2.76
CA GLU A 129 -14.36 2.73 1.61
C GLU A 129 -13.41 2.46 0.44
N ILE A 130 -13.93 2.24 -0.77
CA ILE A 130 -13.08 2.10 -1.95
C ILE A 130 -12.48 3.46 -2.28
N ILE A 131 -11.15 3.53 -2.22
CA ILE A 131 -10.37 4.74 -2.47
C ILE A 131 -9.67 4.70 -3.82
N ALA A 132 -9.38 3.51 -4.34
CA ALA A 132 -8.67 3.40 -5.61
C ALA A 132 -8.90 2.04 -6.27
N ARG A 133 -8.25 1.86 -7.42
CA ARG A 133 -7.95 0.55 -8.00
C ARG A 133 -6.45 0.41 -8.23
N VAL A 134 -5.94 -0.82 -8.32
CA VAL A 134 -4.56 -1.10 -8.70
C VAL A 134 -4.29 -0.56 -10.11
N CYS A 135 -3.09 -0.05 -10.33
CA CYS A 135 -2.69 0.48 -11.62
C CYS A 135 -2.43 -0.63 -12.63
N ASP A 136 -2.71 -0.33 -13.90
CA ASP A 136 -2.39 -1.20 -15.03
C ASP A 136 -0.87 -1.20 -15.29
N THR A 137 -0.27 -2.39 -15.22
CA THR A 137 1.17 -2.59 -15.46
C THR A 137 1.47 -3.28 -16.79
N ARG A 138 0.52 -3.38 -17.73
CA ARG A 138 0.73 -4.03 -19.04
C ARG A 138 1.95 -3.53 -19.83
N LYS A 139 2.36 -2.27 -19.62
CA LYS A 139 3.57 -1.68 -20.22
C LYS A 139 4.88 -2.22 -19.63
N ASN A 140 4.83 -2.80 -18.44
CA ASN A 140 5.93 -3.41 -17.70
C ASN A 140 5.55 -4.85 -17.29
N PRO A 141 5.43 -5.80 -18.24
CA PRO A 141 4.83 -7.11 -17.98
C PRO A 141 5.62 -7.97 -16.98
N GLN A 142 6.89 -7.64 -16.74
CA GLN A 142 7.71 -8.30 -15.72
C GLN A 142 7.37 -7.88 -14.29
N LEU A 143 6.52 -6.86 -14.13
CA LEU A 143 6.02 -6.35 -12.86
C LEU A 143 4.49 -6.51 -12.82
N PRO A 144 3.98 -7.58 -12.20
CA PRO A 144 2.56 -7.84 -12.07
C PRO A 144 1.82 -6.67 -11.39
N PRO A 145 0.54 -6.42 -11.71
CA PRO A 145 -0.28 -5.48 -10.95
C PRO A 145 -0.24 -5.85 -9.47
N HIS A 146 0.00 -4.86 -8.61
CA HIS A 146 0.08 -5.06 -7.16
C HIS A 146 -0.26 -3.76 -6.44
N LEU A 147 -0.72 -3.90 -5.21
CA LEU A 147 -0.79 -2.79 -4.27
C LEU A 147 0.51 -2.75 -3.47
N HIS A 148 1.22 -1.64 -3.51
CA HIS A 148 2.29 -1.36 -2.55
C HIS A 148 1.70 -0.59 -1.37
N PHE A 149 1.63 -1.26 -0.22
CA PHE A 149 1.11 -0.67 1.03
C PHE A 149 2.24 -0.46 2.02
N SER A 150 2.36 0.77 2.52
CA SER A 150 3.44 1.15 3.43
C SER A 150 2.92 2.00 4.58
N CYS A 151 3.70 2.04 5.65
CA CYS A 151 3.39 2.77 6.86
C CYS A 151 4.65 3.48 7.35
N PHE A 152 4.53 4.76 7.68
CA PHE A 152 5.66 5.58 8.11
C PHE A 152 5.32 6.38 9.36
N GLU A 153 6.22 6.39 10.33
CA GLU A 153 6.25 7.43 11.36
C GLU A 153 6.99 8.65 10.81
N VAL A 154 6.34 9.82 10.85
CA VAL A 154 6.87 11.10 10.38
C VAL A 154 6.64 12.19 11.42
N GLU A 155 7.49 13.21 11.46
CA GLU A 155 7.24 14.38 12.32
C GLU A 155 5.98 15.14 11.87
N LYS A 156 5.19 15.65 12.83
CA LYS A 156 3.96 16.40 12.53
C LYS A 156 4.21 17.70 11.75
N GLY A 157 5.41 18.29 11.89
CA GLY A 157 5.82 19.49 11.16
C GLY A 157 6.12 19.26 9.68
N VAL A 158 6.24 18.01 9.23
CA VAL A 158 6.45 17.68 7.82
C VAL A 158 5.22 18.09 7.00
N LEU A 159 5.44 18.98 6.04
CA LEU A 159 4.38 19.51 5.19
C LEU A 159 3.77 18.40 4.32
N PRO A 160 2.44 18.32 4.19
CA PRO A 160 1.79 17.22 3.46
C PRO A 160 2.29 17.01 2.04
N GLU A 161 2.60 18.07 1.29
CA GLU A 161 3.12 18.02 -0.07
C GLU A 161 4.51 17.35 -0.18
N THR A 162 5.27 17.36 0.91
CA THR A 162 6.59 16.71 0.98
C THR A 162 6.51 15.23 1.31
N LEU A 163 5.33 14.72 1.69
CA LEU A 163 5.08 13.30 1.92
C LEU A 163 4.96 12.57 0.58
N ASN A 164 6.09 12.34 -0.07
CA ASN A 164 6.20 11.68 -1.36
C ASN A 164 7.45 10.78 -1.40
N TRP A 165 7.67 10.08 -2.52
CA TRP A 165 8.78 9.12 -2.65
C TRP A 165 10.18 9.71 -2.53
N THR A 166 10.36 11.04 -2.72
CA THR A 166 11.64 11.71 -2.40
C THR A 166 11.93 11.69 -0.90
N LEU A 167 10.89 11.71 -0.06
CA LEU A 167 11.01 11.61 1.39
C LEU A 167 10.96 10.14 1.84
N PHE A 168 9.99 9.36 1.36
CA PHE A 168 9.75 8.00 1.85
C PHE A 168 10.91 7.04 1.61
N SER A 169 11.64 7.19 0.52
CA SER A 169 12.82 6.37 0.23
C SER A 169 14.09 6.81 0.98
N LYS A 170 14.01 7.81 1.87
CA LYS A 170 15.13 8.26 2.72
C LYS A 170 15.04 7.65 4.11
N ASP A 171 15.77 6.56 4.31
CA ASP A 171 15.85 5.75 5.55
C ASP A 171 16.16 6.56 6.84
N ARG A 172 16.78 7.74 6.72
CA ARG A 172 17.12 8.60 7.87
C ARG A 172 16.10 9.69 8.20
N ALA A 173 15.16 9.98 7.29
CA ALA A 173 14.22 11.09 7.44
C ALA A 173 12.82 10.63 7.89
N VAL A 174 12.47 9.38 7.63
CA VAL A 174 11.22 8.75 8.04
C VAL A 174 11.48 7.35 8.53
N LYS A 175 10.69 6.87 9.50
CA LYS A 175 10.81 5.49 9.99
C LYS A 175 9.73 4.64 9.37
N GLY A 176 10.12 3.70 8.51
CA GLY A 176 9.22 2.67 7.99
C GLY A 176 8.75 1.76 9.13
N ILE A 177 7.44 1.48 9.17
CA ILE A 177 6.83 0.53 10.09
C ILE A 177 6.40 -0.67 9.26
N ASN A 178 6.84 -1.87 9.66
CA ASN A 178 6.40 -3.10 8.99
C ASN A 178 4.87 -3.24 9.16
N PRO A 179 4.08 -3.23 8.07
CA PRO A 179 2.62 -3.24 8.14
C PRO A 179 2.04 -4.41 8.94
N VAL A 180 2.74 -5.55 9.04
CA VAL A 180 2.25 -6.72 9.79
C VAL A 180 2.11 -6.48 11.31
N PHE A 181 2.77 -5.44 11.84
CA PHE A 181 2.71 -5.07 13.27
C PHE A 181 1.66 -3.99 13.58
N LEU A 182 0.90 -3.54 12.58
CA LEU A 182 -0.23 -2.62 12.78
C LEU A 182 -1.43 -3.31 13.46
#